data_AF-A0A7R7XAU6-F1
#
_entry.id   AF-A0A7R7XAU6-F1
#
_cell.length_a   1.000
_cell.length_b   1.000
_cell.length_c   1.000
_cell.angle_alpha   90.00
_cell.angle_beta   90.00
_cell.angle_gamma   90.00
#
_symmetry.space_group_name_H-M   'P 1'
#
loop_
_entity.id
_entity.type
_entity.pdbx_description
1 polymer ?
#
loop_
_entity_poly.entity_id
_entity_poly.type
_entity_poly.pdbx_seq_one_letter_code
_entity_poly.pdbx_strand_id
1 'polypeptide(L)'
;MKVSQIYVYPVKSLRGVSLTSAQVTRLGFKYDRRFMLLKVIPSETKGETTLKNMHVPHFPEMVLFETELFEPGFDGADEKGRLRIIYNNPGSESETEEQLNGNRHAKERKQRDTIDVPLTPGTRGLEEIAIVMHGSPTKGYNMGAKYNQWLSERFGYEVVLAYLGGKNTRSVLGTFAPAKHVAHKNQIRRELDLGAIFAALLVALGLVWMGFTATSMPRFVAVAGGALGYDHSWKAGMGVGATVAVGGLAYLLAIWRMEPGSEDRITFADTAAFLVISETSVADVSRRLEGGEDMDRRKFRANIVVEGSEMAYEEDFWAELVVGGSQIRVLLTANCARCQSLNVDFATGKFGTGDSGKVLKKLMADRRVDKGAKYSPIFGRYGFLDAKSDLKTVRVGDDVVVARRMDERAVSDWPGIG
;
A
#
# COMPACT_ATOMS: atom_id res chain seq x y z
N MET A 1 9.55 -1.04 21.19
CA MET A 1 8.32 -0.37 20.74
C MET A 1 7.23 -1.41 20.51
N LYS A 2 5.97 -0.98 20.43
CA LYS A 2 4.82 -1.84 20.11
C LYS A 2 3.90 -1.17 19.10
N VAL A 3 3.11 -1.96 18.37
CA VAL A 3 2.02 -1.43 17.55
C VAL A 3 0.89 -0.97 18.48
N SER A 4 0.61 0.32 18.53
CA SER A 4 -0.47 0.87 19.37
C SER A 4 -1.80 0.93 18.64
N GLN A 5 -1.79 1.21 17.33
CA GLN A 5 -2.99 1.28 16.49
C GLN A 5 -2.72 0.79 15.07
N ILE A 6 -3.76 0.22 14.46
CA ILE A 6 -3.79 -0.18 13.04
C ILE A 6 -4.99 0.49 12.39
N TYR A 7 -4.77 1.20 11.28
CA TYR A 7 -5.84 1.79 10.49
C TYR A 7 -5.82 1.29 9.04
N VAL A 8 -7.02 1.04 8.52
CA VAL A 8 -7.28 0.75 7.11
C VAL A 8 -8.17 1.85 6.54
N TYR A 9 -7.90 2.30 5.32
CA TYR A 9 -8.66 3.34 4.62
C TYR A 9 -9.26 2.79 3.32
N PRO A 10 -10.38 2.04 3.37
CA PRO A 10 -10.91 1.33 2.21
C PRO A 10 -11.22 2.25 1.03
N VAL A 11 -11.78 3.43 1.34
CA VAL A 11 -11.98 4.52 0.39
C VAL A 11 -10.95 5.61 0.66
N LYS A 12 -10.21 5.97 -0.38
CA LYS A 12 -9.24 7.06 -0.32
C LYS A 12 -9.92 8.35 0.16
N SER A 13 -9.25 9.04 1.07
CA SER A 13 -9.64 10.35 1.61
C SER A 13 -10.85 10.36 2.56
N LEU A 14 -11.60 9.27 2.72
CA LEU A 14 -12.60 9.12 3.79
C LEU A 14 -11.92 8.73 5.12
N ARG A 15 -12.66 8.75 6.24
CA ARG A 15 -12.10 8.30 7.53
C ARG A 15 -11.82 6.79 7.51
N GLY A 16 -10.73 6.41 8.17
CA GLY A 16 -10.29 5.02 8.25
C GLY A 16 -10.98 4.26 9.38
N VAL A 17 -10.86 2.94 9.31
CA VAL A 17 -11.34 1.97 10.31
C VAL A 17 -10.18 1.60 11.21
N SER A 18 -10.36 1.68 12.53
CA SER A 18 -9.40 1.10 13.47
C SER A 18 -9.64 -0.39 13.59
N LEU A 19 -8.58 -1.19 13.48
CA LEU A 19 -8.64 -2.65 13.60
C LEU A 19 -7.67 -3.12 14.69
N THR A 20 -8.02 -4.22 15.36
CA THR A 20 -7.10 -4.89 16.30
C THR A 20 -6.08 -5.76 15.58
N SER A 21 -6.34 -6.12 14.32
CA SER A 21 -5.38 -6.79 13.45
C SER A 21 -5.72 -6.59 11.99
N ALA A 22 -4.71 -6.71 11.12
CA ALA A 22 -4.89 -6.62 9.67
C ALA A 22 -3.89 -7.53 8.94
N GLN A 23 -4.31 -8.10 7.82
CA GLN A 23 -3.40 -8.81 6.92
C GLN A 23 -2.57 -7.80 6.12
N VAL A 24 -1.25 -7.92 6.17
CA VAL A 24 -0.32 -7.13 5.35
C VAL A 24 -0.23 -7.73 3.95
N THR A 25 -0.20 -6.86 2.94
CA THR A 25 0.08 -7.25 1.55
C THR A 25 1.13 -6.33 0.94
N ARG A 26 1.72 -6.73 -0.20
CA ARG A 26 2.62 -5.85 -0.98
C ARG A 26 2.01 -4.50 -1.34
N LEU A 27 0.68 -4.40 -1.39
CA LEU A 27 -0.05 -3.19 -1.77
C LEU A 27 -0.56 -2.34 -0.59
N GLY A 28 -0.27 -2.75 0.65
CA GLY A 28 -0.82 -2.15 1.88
C GLY A 28 -1.58 -3.18 2.70
N PHE A 29 -2.36 -2.75 3.69
CA PHE A 29 -3.30 -3.67 4.35
C PHE A 29 -4.36 -4.17 3.38
N LYS A 30 -4.86 -5.39 3.65
CA LYS A 30 -6.02 -5.94 2.93
C LYS A 30 -7.16 -4.90 2.94
N TYR A 31 -7.75 -4.67 1.77
CA TYR A 31 -8.78 -3.66 1.50
C TYR A 31 -8.35 -2.19 1.55
N ASP A 32 -7.10 -1.85 1.85
CA ASP A 32 -6.66 -0.46 1.94
C ASP A 32 -6.65 0.24 0.56
N ARG A 33 -7.33 1.39 0.50
CA ARG A 33 -7.40 2.32 -0.64
C ARG A 33 -7.74 1.65 -1.97
N ARG A 34 -8.70 0.71 -1.91
CA ARG A 34 -9.25 0.01 -3.09
C ARG A 34 -10.33 0.81 -3.80
N PHE A 35 -10.89 1.81 -3.14
CA PHE A 35 -11.86 2.73 -3.71
C PHE A 35 -11.34 4.17 -3.64
N MET A 36 -11.85 5.03 -4.51
CA MET A 36 -11.66 6.47 -4.43
C MET A 36 -12.89 7.21 -4.95
N LEU A 37 -13.02 8.48 -4.58
CA LEU A 37 -14.06 9.35 -5.09
C LEU A 37 -13.50 10.30 -6.15
N LEU A 38 -14.29 10.52 -7.19
CA LEU A 38 -14.00 11.46 -8.27
C LEU A 38 -15.15 12.46 -8.36
N LYS A 39 -14.84 13.75 -8.40
CA LYS A 39 -15.83 14.79 -8.69
C LYS A 39 -16.00 14.91 -10.20
N VAL A 40 -17.24 14.94 -10.67
CA VAL A 40 -17.55 15.26 -12.06
C VAL A 40 -17.50 16.77 -12.24
N ILE A 41 -16.74 17.24 -13.22
CA ILE A 41 -16.60 18.65 -13.57
C ILE A 41 -17.13 18.82 -15.00
N PRO A 42 -18.14 19.68 -15.22
CA PRO A 42 -18.57 20.05 -16.57
C PRO A 42 -17.41 20.65 -17.35
N SER A 43 -17.14 20.14 -18.55
CA SER A 43 -16.19 20.76 -19.48
C SER A 43 -16.78 22.05 -20.04
N GLU A 44 -15.91 22.99 -20.41
CA GLU A 44 -16.29 24.18 -21.21
C GLU A 44 -16.85 23.77 -22.58
N THR A 45 -16.47 22.59 -23.07
CA THR A 45 -17.03 22.00 -24.29
C THR A 45 -18.35 21.30 -23.96
N LYS A 46 -19.43 21.75 -24.62
CA LYS A 46 -20.80 21.29 -24.39
C LYS A 46 -20.91 19.77 -24.58
N GLY A 47 -21.13 19.04 -23.49
CA GLY A 47 -21.35 17.59 -23.49
C GLY A 47 -20.18 16.75 -23.00
N GLU A 48 -19.02 17.34 -22.73
CA GLU A 48 -17.90 16.63 -22.12
C GLU A 48 -17.87 16.85 -20.61
N THR A 49 -17.48 15.82 -19.86
CA THR A 49 -17.23 15.91 -18.42
C THR A 49 -15.82 15.42 -18.12
N THR A 50 -15.18 16.03 -17.13
CA THR A 50 -13.86 15.60 -16.64
C THR A 50 -13.99 15.09 -15.21
N LEU A 51 -13.20 14.07 -14.87
CA LEU A 51 -13.18 13.49 -13.54
C LEU A 51 -11.98 14.03 -12.76
N LYS A 52 -12.24 14.66 -11.62
CA LYS A 52 -11.21 15.17 -10.71
C LYS A 52 -11.08 14.30 -9.48
N ASN A 53 -9.88 13.81 -9.20
CA ASN A 53 -9.59 13.07 -7.98
C ASN A 53 -9.96 13.88 -6.74
N MET A 54 -10.69 13.27 -5.80
CA MET A 54 -11.07 13.93 -4.55
C MET A 54 -10.08 13.59 -3.42
N HIS A 55 -9.59 14.64 -2.76
CA HIS A 55 -8.69 14.56 -1.63
C HIS A 55 -9.09 15.60 -0.57
N VAL A 56 -8.95 15.24 0.71
CA VAL A 56 -9.32 16.08 1.86
C VAL A 56 -8.83 17.55 1.76
N PRO A 57 -7.59 17.84 1.31
CA PRO A 57 -7.15 19.23 1.15
C PRO A 57 -8.02 20.10 0.23
N HIS A 58 -8.70 19.52 -0.75
CA HIS A 58 -9.53 20.26 -1.71
C HIS A 58 -11.02 20.06 -1.47
N PHE A 59 -11.39 18.98 -0.79
CA PHE A 59 -12.76 18.58 -0.46
C PHE A 59 -12.78 18.15 1.01
N PRO A 60 -12.68 19.11 1.96
CA PRO A 60 -12.59 18.78 3.38
C PRO A 60 -13.80 18.00 3.88
N GLU A 61 -14.98 18.18 3.29
CA GLU A 61 -16.23 17.51 3.63
C GLU A 61 -16.18 15.98 3.44
N MET A 62 -15.17 15.45 2.74
CA MET A 62 -14.91 14.00 2.67
C MET A 62 -14.70 13.37 4.06
N VAL A 63 -14.23 14.15 5.04
CA VAL A 63 -14.07 13.65 6.41
C VAL A 63 -15.40 13.46 7.13
N LEU A 64 -16.54 13.88 6.57
CA LEU A 64 -17.85 13.58 7.15
C LEU A 64 -18.26 12.12 6.92
N PHE A 65 -17.50 11.38 6.10
CA PHE A 65 -17.80 9.99 5.81
C PHE A 65 -16.88 9.04 6.58
N GLU A 66 -17.50 8.16 7.35
CA GLU A 66 -16.87 7.05 8.06
C GLU A 66 -17.03 5.75 7.29
N THR A 67 -16.16 4.79 7.63
CA THR A 67 -16.21 3.46 7.04
C THR A 67 -16.24 2.40 8.14
N GLU A 68 -16.96 1.31 7.88
CA GLU A 68 -16.95 0.09 8.68
C GLU A 68 -16.70 -1.10 7.74
N LEU A 69 -15.88 -2.06 8.18
CA LEU A 69 -15.52 -3.26 7.42
C LEU A 69 -16.18 -4.50 8.02
N PHE A 70 -16.83 -5.29 7.16
CA PHE A 70 -17.40 -6.59 7.51
C PHE A 70 -16.76 -7.65 6.62
N GLU A 71 -15.76 -8.36 7.15
CA GLU A 71 -15.07 -9.39 6.39
C GLU A 71 -15.95 -10.63 6.16
N PRO A 72 -15.76 -11.35 5.05
CA PRO A 72 -16.49 -12.59 4.79
C PRO A 72 -16.38 -13.58 5.95
N GLY A 73 -17.51 -14.14 6.38
CA GLY A 73 -17.54 -15.24 7.34
C GLY A 73 -17.44 -14.84 8.83
N PHE A 74 -17.40 -13.55 9.18
CA PHE A 74 -17.45 -13.13 10.60
C PHE A 74 -18.86 -13.25 11.20
N ASP A 75 -19.88 -13.08 10.36
CA ASP A 75 -21.30 -12.98 10.72
C ASP A 75 -22.19 -13.95 9.89
N GLY A 76 -21.57 -14.87 9.13
CA GLY A 76 -22.25 -15.99 8.45
C GLY A 76 -23.24 -15.62 7.33
N ALA A 77 -23.49 -14.32 7.08
CA ALA A 77 -24.56 -13.86 6.19
C ALA A 77 -24.09 -13.34 4.82
N ASP A 78 -22.81 -12.99 4.64
CA ASP A 78 -22.27 -12.46 3.38
C ASP A 78 -20.93 -13.13 3.02
N GLU A 79 -20.95 -13.98 1.99
CA GLU A 79 -19.75 -14.70 1.50
C GLU A 79 -18.71 -13.76 0.84
N LYS A 80 -19.06 -12.52 0.51
CA LYS A 80 -18.16 -11.56 -0.17
C LYS A 80 -17.69 -10.42 0.72
N GLY A 81 -18.33 -10.25 1.88
CA GLY A 81 -18.10 -9.17 2.82
C GLY A 81 -18.46 -7.79 2.26
N ARG A 82 -18.66 -6.83 3.15
CA ARG A 82 -19.14 -5.50 2.81
C ARG A 82 -18.34 -4.39 3.50
N LEU A 83 -18.21 -3.29 2.79
CA LEU A 83 -17.78 -1.99 3.27
C LEU A 83 -19.02 -1.13 3.46
N ARG A 84 -19.30 -0.70 4.68
CA ARG A 84 -20.34 0.28 4.94
C ARG A 84 -19.72 1.67 4.96
N ILE A 85 -20.29 2.58 4.18
CA ILE A 85 -19.96 4.00 4.22
C ILE A 85 -21.07 4.70 5.01
N ILE A 86 -20.69 5.53 5.96
CA ILE A 86 -21.60 6.24 6.88
C ILE A 86 -21.42 7.73 6.67
N TYR A 87 -22.50 8.46 6.42
CA TYR A 87 -22.47 9.92 6.36
C TYR A 87 -22.88 10.53 7.71
N ASN A 88 -21.96 11.30 8.30
CA ASN A 88 -22.18 12.03 9.53
C ASN A 88 -22.61 13.47 9.20
N ASN A 89 -23.91 13.75 9.29
CA ASN A 89 -24.48 15.07 9.01
C ASN A 89 -24.19 16.05 10.18
N PRO A 90 -23.40 17.11 9.97
CA PRO A 90 -23.07 18.08 11.02
C PRO A 90 -24.29 18.81 11.60
N GLY A 91 -25.39 18.91 10.84
CA GLY A 91 -26.62 19.58 11.28
C GLY A 91 -27.56 18.71 12.13
N SER A 92 -27.20 17.45 12.39
CA SER A 92 -28.10 16.48 13.06
C SER A 92 -27.90 16.34 14.58
N GLU A 93 -26.93 17.06 15.16
CA GLU A 93 -26.55 17.01 16.58
C GLU A 93 -27.31 17.99 17.50
N SER A 94 -28.34 18.69 17.01
CA SER A 94 -29.06 19.71 17.80
C SER A 94 -30.32 19.22 18.54
N GLU A 95 -30.43 17.93 18.88
CA GLU A 95 -31.50 17.44 19.76
C GLU A 95 -30.86 16.82 21.01
N THR A 96 -30.92 17.55 22.13
CA THR A 96 -30.42 17.12 23.44
C THR A 96 -31.14 15.86 23.94
N GLU A 97 -30.45 15.01 24.70
CA GLU A 97 -31.01 13.82 25.35
C GLU A 97 -32.31 14.09 26.15
N GLU A 98 -32.53 15.33 26.58
CA GLU A 98 -33.77 15.80 27.23
C GLU A 98 -35.01 15.74 26.32
N GLN A 99 -34.86 15.93 25.01
CA GLN A 99 -35.97 15.84 24.05
C GLN A 99 -36.34 14.39 23.70
N LEU A 100 -35.48 13.42 24.04
CA LEU A 100 -35.64 12.00 23.71
C LEU A 100 -36.35 11.18 24.79
N ASN A 101 -36.62 11.75 25.97
CA ASN A 101 -37.28 11.03 27.07
C ASN A 101 -38.80 10.88 26.91
N GLY A 102 -39.42 11.47 25.89
CA GLY A 102 -40.87 11.45 25.69
C GLY A 102 -41.42 10.37 24.76
N ASN A 103 -40.62 9.71 23.91
CA ASN A 103 -41.17 8.86 22.86
C ASN A 103 -40.34 7.60 22.60
N ARG A 104 -40.75 6.45 23.17
CA ARG A 104 -40.09 5.14 22.99
C ARG A 104 -39.99 4.71 21.52
N HIS A 105 -40.86 5.22 20.64
CA HIS A 105 -40.80 4.97 19.20
C HIS A 105 -39.77 5.82 18.45
N ALA A 106 -39.31 6.96 19.00
CA ALA A 106 -38.18 7.72 18.43
C ALA A 106 -36.81 7.08 18.76
N LYS A 107 -36.79 6.23 19.79
CA LYS A 107 -35.61 5.47 20.23
C LYS A 107 -35.27 4.31 19.28
N GLU A 108 -36.22 3.89 18.44
CA GLU A 108 -36.06 2.84 17.45
C GLU A 108 -35.77 3.44 16.06
N ARG A 109 -34.48 3.68 15.79
CA ARG A 109 -33.87 3.95 14.46
C ARG A 109 -34.07 5.37 13.89
N LYS A 110 -33.25 6.32 14.37
CA LYS A 110 -32.58 7.23 13.43
C LYS A 110 -31.60 6.35 12.64
N GLN A 111 -32.08 5.69 11.59
CA GLN A 111 -31.28 4.80 10.76
C GLN A 111 -30.09 5.61 10.26
N ARG A 112 -28.86 5.23 10.65
CA ARG A 112 -27.65 5.94 10.22
C ARG A 112 -27.70 6.04 8.68
N ASP A 113 -27.41 7.22 8.15
CA ASP A 113 -27.36 7.43 6.70
C ASP A 113 -26.17 6.67 6.13
N THR A 114 -26.43 5.52 5.51
CA THR A 114 -25.41 4.54 5.17
C THR A 114 -25.63 3.91 3.79
N ILE A 115 -24.55 3.45 3.19
CA ILE A 115 -24.57 2.62 1.99
C ILE A 115 -23.56 1.48 2.11
N ASP A 116 -24.00 0.26 1.78
CA ASP A 116 -23.15 -0.93 1.76
C ASP A 116 -22.60 -1.17 0.34
N VAL A 117 -21.28 -1.30 0.23
CA VAL A 117 -20.51 -1.58 -0.98
C VAL A 117 -19.81 -2.93 -0.81
N PRO A 118 -19.81 -3.84 -1.81
CA PRO A 118 -19.04 -5.08 -1.71
C PRO A 118 -17.54 -4.81 -1.52
N LEU A 119 -16.84 -5.58 -0.69
CA LEU A 119 -15.38 -5.42 -0.51
C LEU A 119 -14.60 -5.79 -1.78
N THR A 120 -15.12 -6.74 -2.54
CA THR A 120 -14.57 -7.21 -3.81
C THR A 120 -15.64 -7.22 -4.91
N PRO A 121 -16.01 -6.04 -5.45
CA PRO A 121 -16.98 -5.95 -6.52
C PRO A 121 -16.57 -6.73 -7.78
N GLY A 122 -17.54 -7.36 -8.42
CA GLY A 122 -17.35 -7.88 -9.78
C GLY A 122 -17.24 -6.72 -10.77
N THR A 123 -16.22 -6.74 -11.63
CA THR A 123 -15.96 -5.64 -12.58
C THR A 123 -16.59 -5.85 -13.97
N ARG A 124 -17.22 -7.00 -14.20
CA ARG A 124 -17.84 -7.32 -15.49
C ARG A 124 -19.02 -6.38 -15.75
N GLY A 125 -18.96 -5.65 -16.86
CA GLY A 125 -20.02 -4.71 -17.27
C GLY A 125 -19.95 -3.33 -16.59
N LEU A 126 -18.97 -3.09 -15.72
CA LEU A 126 -18.72 -1.75 -15.20
C LEU A 126 -17.92 -0.93 -16.22
N GLU A 127 -18.23 0.35 -16.31
CA GLU A 127 -17.47 1.31 -17.11
C GLU A 127 -16.06 1.46 -16.53
N GLU A 128 -15.05 1.29 -17.38
CA GLU A 128 -13.65 1.52 -17.02
C GLU A 128 -13.28 2.99 -17.19
N ILE A 129 -12.61 3.54 -16.18
CA ILE A 129 -12.22 4.95 -16.12
C ILE A 129 -10.70 5.07 -15.98
N ALA A 130 -10.10 5.97 -16.76
CA ALA A 130 -8.69 6.29 -16.65
C ALA A 130 -8.47 7.25 -15.47
N ILE A 131 -7.52 6.92 -14.60
CA ILE A 131 -7.24 7.70 -13.39
C ILE A 131 -5.74 7.95 -13.33
N VAL A 132 -5.34 9.22 -13.24
CA VAL A 132 -3.94 9.60 -13.03
C VAL A 132 -3.80 10.21 -11.64
N MET A 133 -2.91 9.65 -10.83
CA MET A 133 -2.63 10.13 -9.48
C MET A 133 -1.18 10.52 -9.35
N HIS A 134 -0.89 11.79 -9.06
CA HIS A 134 0.49 12.27 -8.85
C HIS A 134 1.44 11.82 -9.97
N GLY A 135 0.99 11.94 -11.22
CA GLY A 135 1.73 11.53 -12.42
C GLY A 135 1.77 10.02 -12.70
N SER A 136 1.24 9.16 -11.81
CA SER A 136 1.24 7.70 -11.98
C SER A 136 -0.15 7.20 -12.40
N PRO A 137 -0.31 6.71 -13.64
CA PRO A 137 -1.60 6.33 -14.22
C PRO A 137 -2.06 4.94 -13.76
N THR A 138 -3.38 4.74 -13.73
CA THR A 138 -4.04 3.47 -13.53
C THR A 138 -5.44 3.48 -14.14
N LYS A 139 -6.13 2.36 -14.00
CA LYS A 139 -7.53 2.18 -14.38
C LYS A 139 -8.37 1.92 -13.14
N GLY A 140 -9.60 2.38 -13.15
CA GLY A 140 -10.62 2.04 -12.16
C GLY A 140 -11.94 1.68 -12.86
N TYR A 141 -12.94 1.33 -12.07
CA TYR A 141 -14.28 0.99 -12.53
C TYR A 141 -15.28 1.89 -11.83
N ASN A 142 -16.16 2.52 -12.60
CA ASN A 142 -17.30 3.26 -12.07
C ASN A 142 -18.28 2.26 -11.43
N MET A 143 -18.52 2.40 -10.12
CA MET A 143 -19.35 1.48 -9.36
C MET A 143 -20.86 1.59 -9.68
N GLY A 144 -21.25 2.61 -10.43
CA GLY A 144 -22.60 2.74 -10.99
C GLY A 144 -23.52 3.68 -10.21
N ALA A 145 -24.67 3.97 -10.82
CA ALA A 145 -25.59 5.03 -10.40
C ALA A 145 -26.03 4.94 -8.93
N LYS A 146 -26.26 3.72 -8.40
CA LYS A 146 -26.66 3.52 -7.00
C LYS A 146 -25.72 4.22 -6.02
N TYR A 147 -24.40 4.03 -6.18
CA TYR A 147 -23.42 4.59 -5.26
C TYR A 147 -23.14 6.06 -5.57
N ASN A 148 -23.06 6.39 -6.86
CA ASN A 148 -22.79 7.75 -7.31
C ASN A 148 -23.89 8.72 -6.86
N GLN A 149 -25.16 8.34 -7.03
CA GLN A 149 -26.30 9.14 -6.60
C GLN A 149 -26.30 9.34 -5.08
N TRP A 150 -26.13 8.27 -4.31
CA TRP A 150 -26.11 8.36 -2.84
C TRP A 150 -25.03 9.34 -2.38
N LEU A 151 -23.80 9.22 -2.90
CA LEU A 151 -22.70 10.13 -2.57
C LEU A 151 -23.00 11.56 -3.03
N SER A 152 -23.47 11.73 -4.27
CA SER A 152 -23.71 13.06 -4.85
C SER A 152 -24.74 13.86 -4.06
N GLU A 153 -25.79 13.20 -3.56
CA GLU A 153 -26.80 13.82 -2.69
C GLU A 153 -26.20 14.38 -1.39
N ARG A 154 -25.21 13.71 -0.79
CA ARG A 154 -24.58 14.15 0.47
C ARG A 154 -23.45 15.15 0.26
N PHE A 155 -22.75 15.07 -0.87
CA PHE A 155 -21.72 16.06 -1.25
C PHE A 155 -22.33 17.34 -1.83
N GLY A 156 -23.55 17.29 -2.38
CA GLY A 156 -24.19 18.42 -3.06
C GLY A 156 -23.65 18.69 -4.47
N TYR A 157 -22.91 17.74 -5.06
CA TYR A 157 -22.39 17.80 -6.42
C TYR A 157 -22.16 16.37 -6.94
N GLU A 158 -22.03 16.21 -8.25
CA GLU A 158 -21.84 14.90 -8.87
C GLU A 158 -20.50 14.24 -8.47
N VAL A 159 -20.61 13.02 -7.94
CA VAL A 159 -19.51 12.19 -7.45
C VAL A 159 -19.61 10.79 -8.01
N VAL A 160 -18.47 10.26 -8.46
CA VAL A 160 -18.28 8.87 -8.89
C VAL A 160 -17.50 8.10 -7.85
N LEU A 161 -18.02 6.95 -7.43
CA LEU A 161 -17.28 5.95 -6.67
C LEU A 161 -16.50 5.05 -7.64
N ALA A 162 -15.18 5.15 -7.61
CA ALA A 162 -14.29 4.34 -8.41
C ALA A 162 -13.75 3.16 -7.60
N TYR A 163 -13.85 1.94 -8.14
CA TYR A 163 -13.17 0.76 -7.61
C TYR A 163 -11.93 0.46 -8.43
N LEU A 164 -10.80 0.20 -7.78
CA LEU A 164 -9.54 -0.09 -8.47
C LEU A 164 -9.65 -1.34 -9.34
N GLY A 165 -10.35 -2.38 -8.88
CA GLY A 165 -10.33 -3.71 -9.50
C GLY A 165 -9.27 -4.62 -8.86
N GLY A 166 -9.41 -5.93 -9.05
CA GLY A 166 -8.52 -6.94 -8.45
C GLY A 166 -7.07 -6.87 -8.94
N LYS A 167 -6.87 -6.54 -10.23
CA LYS A 167 -5.57 -6.58 -10.92
C LYS A 167 -4.92 -5.20 -11.10
N ASN A 168 -5.72 -4.14 -11.14
CA ASN A 168 -5.19 -2.81 -11.38
C ASN A 168 -4.44 -2.32 -10.14
N THR A 169 -3.36 -1.61 -10.43
CA THR A 169 -2.45 -1.00 -9.47
C THR A 169 -1.78 0.16 -10.20
N ARG A 170 -0.89 0.89 -9.55
CA ARG A 170 -0.11 1.95 -10.19
C ARG A 170 1.34 1.91 -9.72
N SER A 171 2.26 2.37 -10.56
CA SER A 171 3.70 2.31 -10.25
C SER A 171 4.08 3.35 -9.20
N VAL A 172 5.03 2.97 -8.34
CA VAL A 172 5.73 3.86 -7.41
C VAL A 172 6.81 4.62 -8.19
N LEU A 173 6.81 5.95 -8.10
CA LEU A 173 7.75 6.80 -8.84
C LEU A 173 8.89 7.28 -7.93
N GLY A 174 9.95 7.79 -8.55
CA GLY A 174 11.15 8.27 -7.86
C GLY A 174 11.86 7.19 -7.05
N THR A 175 12.61 7.63 -6.04
CA THR A 175 13.34 6.85 -5.04
C THR A 175 12.46 6.26 -3.93
N PHE A 176 11.15 6.44 -4.00
CA PHE A 176 10.22 5.89 -2.99
C PHE A 176 10.17 4.36 -3.05
N ALA A 177 10.35 3.77 -4.23
CA ALA A 177 10.40 2.33 -4.39
C ALA A 177 11.64 1.75 -3.66
N PRO A 178 11.49 0.72 -2.80
CA PRO A 178 12.63 0.08 -2.14
C PRO A 178 13.78 -0.30 -3.08
N ALA A 179 13.47 -0.81 -4.28
CA ALA A 179 14.48 -1.16 -5.28
C ALA A 179 15.31 0.03 -5.79
N LYS A 180 14.77 1.26 -5.70
CA LYS A 180 15.40 2.51 -6.15
C LYS A 180 15.99 3.30 -4.98
N HIS A 181 15.61 3.02 -3.74
CA HIS A 181 16.05 3.73 -2.54
C HIS A 181 17.45 3.33 -2.06
N VAL A 182 18.27 4.33 -1.67
CA VAL A 182 19.69 4.14 -1.27
C VAL A 182 19.84 3.14 -0.12
N ALA A 183 18.90 3.17 0.83
CA ALA A 183 18.95 2.28 1.98
C ALA A 183 18.71 0.80 1.63
N HIS A 184 18.11 0.46 0.49
CA HIS A 184 17.63 -0.91 0.21
C HIS A 184 18.14 -1.50 -1.12
N LYS A 185 18.51 -0.65 -2.10
CA LYS A 185 18.93 -1.05 -3.45
C LYS A 185 20.08 -2.09 -3.47
N ASN A 186 21.06 -1.95 -2.57
CA ASN A 186 22.22 -2.86 -2.53
C ASN A 186 21.89 -4.22 -1.91
N GLN A 187 20.87 -4.30 -1.05
CA GLN A 187 20.45 -5.54 -0.41
C GLN A 187 19.62 -6.40 -1.35
N ILE A 188 18.67 -5.80 -2.08
CA ILE A 188 17.88 -6.49 -3.10
C ILE A 188 18.81 -7.07 -4.18
N ARG A 189 19.88 -6.36 -4.56
CA ARG A 189 20.88 -6.86 -5.51
C ARG A 189 21.72 -8.02 -4.96
N ARG A 190 21.85 -8.17 -3.63
CA ARG A 190 22.53 -9.29 -2.96
C ARG A 190 21.60 -10.50 -2.75
N GLU A 191 20.30 -10.29 -2.54
CA GLU A 191 19.32 -11.40 -2.44
C GLU A 191 19.06 -12.09 -3.79
N LEU A 192 19.37 -11.45 -4.92
CA LEU A 192 19.66 -12.19 -6.15
C LEU A 192 20.98 -12.96 -5.94
N ASP A 193 20.86 -14.15 -5.39
CA ASP A 193 21.96 -15.00 -4.95
C ASP A 193 22.88 -15.40 -6.12
N LEU A 194 23.94 -14.61 -6.32
CA LEU A 194 25.04 -14.94 -7.22
C LEU A 194 25.67 -16.31 -6.89
N GLY A 195 25.61 -16.76 -5.63
CA GLY A 195 26.07 -18.07 -5.19
C GLY A 195 25.20 -19.20 -5.73
N ALA A 196 23.87 -19.07 -5.68
CA ALA A 196 22.95 -20.02 -6.31
C ALA A 196 23.10 -20.05 -7.83
N ILE A 197 23.32 -18.88 -8.47
CA ILE A 197 23.59 -18.79 -9.91
C ILE A 197 24.92 -19.50 -10.25
N PHE A 198 25.98 -19.27 -9.47
CA PHE A 198 27.29 -19.87 -9.68
C PHE A 198 27.28 -21.37 -9.40
N ALA A 199 26.59 -21.83 -8.35
CA ALA A 199 26.42 -23.24 -8.02
C ALA A 199 25.64 -23.99 -9.11
N ALA A 200 24.56 -23.39 -9.63
CA ALA A 200 23.79 -23.97 -10.74
C ALA A 200 24.64 -24.09 -12.03
N LEU A 201 25.46 -23.07 -12.33
CA LEU A 201 26.42 -23.10 -13.44
C LEU A 201 27.47 -24.20 -13.27
N LEU A 202 28.00 -24.38 -12.06
CA LEU A 202 28.96 -25.45 -11.76
C LEU A 202 28.36 -26.85 -11.88
N VAL A 203 27.10 -27.05 -11.43
CA VAL A 203 26.38 -28.32 -11.61
C VAL A 203 26.13 -28.61 -13.09
N ALA A 204 25.70 -27.60 -13.86
CA ALA A 204 25.49 -27.74 -15.30
C ALA A 204 26.80 -28.08 -16.04
N LEU A 205 27.90 -27.38 -15.73
CA LEU A 205 29.23 -27.65 -16.29
C LEU A 205 29.76 -29.03 -15.89
N GLY A 206 29.55 -29.45 -14.63
CA GLY A 206 29.94 -30.77 -14.14
C GLY A 206 29.21 -31.92 -14.85
N LEU A 207 27.91 -31.76 -15.12
CA LEU A 207 27.12 -32.73 -15.88
C LEU A 207 27.56 -32.81 -17.35
N VAL A 208 27.94 -31.68 -17.97
CA VAL A 208 28.53 -31.65 -19.31
C VAL A 208 29.87 -32.40 -19.34
N TRP A 209 30.72 -32.20 -18.33
CA TRP A 209 32.01 -32.88 -18.22
C TRP A 209 31.87 -34.40 -18.00
N MET A 210 30.94 -34.83 -17.14
CA MET A 210 30.63 -36.26 -16.95
C MET A 210 30.08 -36.91 -18.23
N GLY A 211 29.21 -36.22 -18.97
CA GLY A 211 28.72 -36.70 -20.26
C GLY A 211 29.85 -36.87 -21.28
N PHE A 212 30.76 -35.89 -21.36
CA PHE A 212 31.91 -35.94 -22.28
C PHE A 212 32.89 -37.07 -21.94
N THR A 213 33.23 -37.24 -20.66
CA THR A 213 34.15 -38.31 -20.19
C THR A 213 33.56 -39.71 -20.33
N ALA A 214 32.26 -39.89 -20.09
CA ALA A 214 31.58 -41.18 -20.30
C ALA A 214 31.53 -41.60 -21.78
N THR A 215 31.53 -40.65 -22.72
CA THR A 215 31.53 -40.92 -24.17
C THR A 215 32.91 -41.01 -24.81
N SER A 216 33.97 -40.55 -24.11
CA SER A 216 35.35 -40.51 -24.62
C SER A 216 36.24 -41.64 -24.09
N MET A 217 35.71 -42.56 -23.26
CA MET A 217 36.41 -43.81 -22.94
C MET A 217 36.35 -44.76 -24.16
N PRO A 218 37.49 -45.08 -24.80
CA PRO A 218 37.51 -46.06 -25.88
C PRO A 218 37.20 -47.45 -25.30
N ARG A 219 36.03 -48.00 -25.64
CA ARG A 219 35.74 -49.41 -25.38
C ARG A 219 36.41 -50.24 -26.47
N PHE A 220 37.60 -50.77 -26.16
CA PHE A 220 38.20 -51.82 -26.98
C PHE A 220 37.36 -53.10 -26.84
N VAL A 221 36.53 -53.38 -27.84
CA VAL A 221 35.91 -54.70 -28.00
C VAL A 221 36.84 -55.51 -28.89
N ALA A 222 37.49 -56.52 -28.32
CA ALA A 222 38.26 -57.48 -29.10
C ALA A 222 37.27 -58.35 -29.90
N VAL A 223 37.13 -58.07 -31.19
CA VAL A 223 36.45 -58.97 -32.12
C VAL A 223 37.50 -59.94 -32.66
N ALA A 224 37.33 -61.22 -32.39
CA ALA A 224 38.17 -62.26 -32.96
C ALA A 224 38.05 -62.22 -34.49
N GLY A 225 39.14 -61.84 -35.18
CA GLY A 225 39.18 -61.77 -36.64
C GLY A 225 39.26 -60.37 -37.25
N GLY A 226 40.23 -59.55 -36.82
CA GLY A 226 40.97 -58.68 -37.74
C GLY A 226 40.24 -57.56 -38.51
N ALA A 227 39.05 -57.12 -38.12
CA ALA A 227 38.41 -55.93 -38.69
C ALA A 227 38.15 -54.88 -37.60
N LEU A 228 38.70 -53.67 -37.78
CA LEU A 228 38.36 -52.49 -36.97
C LEU A 228 36.94 -52.02 -37.34
N GLY A 229 35.95 -52.41 -36.56
CA GLY A 229 34.59 -51.88 -36.65
C GLY A 229 34.49 -50.54 -35.90
N TYR A 230 34.01 -49.50 -36.58
CA TYR A 230 33.71 -48.20 -35.98
C TYR A 230 32.30 -48.23 -35.37
N ASP A 231 32.18 -48.13 -34.05
CA ASP A 231 30.89 -48.17 -33.36
C ASP A 231 30.21 -46.77 -33.36
N HIS A 232 28.92 -46.73 -33.69
CA HIS A 232 28.13 -45.51 -33.90
C HIS A 232 27.66 -44.88 -32.58
N SER A 233 28.59 -44.48 -31.72
CA SER A 233 28.30 -43.88 -30.40
C SER A 233 27.81 -42.41 -30.44
N TRP A 234 27.60 -41.81 -31.62
CA TRP A 234 27.18 -40.41 -31.74
C TRP A 234 25.71 -40.15 -31.32
N LYS A 235 24.83 -41.16 -31.38
CA LYS A 235 23.40 -41.00 -31.07
C LYS A 235 23.11 -40.82 -29.57
N ALA A 236 23.99 -41.31 -28.68
CA ALA A 236 23.83 -41.16 -27.23
C ALA A 236 24.26 -39.76 -26.74
N GLY A 237 25.30 -39.17 -27.36
CA GLY A 237 25.78 -37.82 -27.03
C GLY A 237 24.75 -36.73 -27.37
N MET A 238 23.98 -36.90 -28.45
CA MET A 238 22.90 -35.96 -28.81
C MET A 238 21.75 -35.95 -27.80
N GLY A 239 21.37 -37.10 -27.23
CA GLY A 239 20.26 -37.18 -26.27
C GLY A 239 20.54 -36.45 -24.96
N VAL A 240 21.79 -36.53 -24.48
CA VAL A 240 22.23 -35.84 -23.25
C VAL A 240 22.37 -34.33 -23.51
N GLY A 241 22.97 -33.93 -24.63
CA GLY A 241 23.08 -32.52 -25.03
C GLY A 241 21.73 -31.83 -25.19
N ALA A 242 20.74 -32.51 -25.78
CA ALA A 242 19.38 -31.99 -25.91
C ALA A 242 18.66 -31.83 -24.56
N THR A 243 18.84 -32.78 -23.63
CA THR A 243 18.20 -32.73 -22.31
C THR A 243 18.79 -31.60 -21.44
N VAL A 244 20.11 -31.38 -21.51
CA VAL A 244 20.79 -30.26 -20.85
C VAL A 244 20.39 -28.92 -21.46
N ALA A 245 20.25 -28.83 -22.79
CA ALA A 245 19.76 -27.62 -23.45
C ALA A 245 18.32 -27.28 -23.07
N VAL A 246 17.43 -28.28 -22.98
CA VAL A 246 16.04 -28.08 -22.56
C VAL A 246 15.95 -27.73 -21.07
N GLY A 247 16.71 -28.39 -20.21
CA GLY A 247 16.79 -28.07 -18.77
C GLY A 247 17.39 -26.68 -18.51
N GLY A 248 18.45 -26.33 -19.24
CA GLY A 248 19.06 -25.00 -19.20
C GLY A 248 18.14 -23.92 -19.75
N LEU A 249 17.40 -24.17 -20.83
CA LEU A 249 16.41 -23.25 -21.36
C LEU A 249 15.20 -23.12 -20.45
N ALA A 250 14.71 -24.20 -19.84
CA ALA A 250 13.64 -24.17 -18.85
C ALA A 250 14.06 -23.43 -17.56
N TYR A 251 15.31 -23.57 -17.15
CA TYR A 251 15.88 -22.83 -16.02
C TYR A 251 16.13 -21.36 -16.36
N LEU A 252 16.65 -21.05 -17.55
CA LEU A 252 16.75 -19.67 -18.04
C LEU A 252 15.38 -19.03 -18.20
N LEU A 253 14.37 -19.77 -18.67
CA LEU A 253 12.97 -19.32 -18.68
C LEU A 253 12.42 -19.17 -17.26
N ALA A 254 12.81 -19.99 -16.29
CA ALA A 254 12.43 -19.82 -14.89
C ALA A 254 13.10 -18.59 -14.26
N ILE A 255 14.37 -18.32 -14.57
CA ILE A 255 15.08 -17.08 -14.19
C ILE A 255 14.50 -15.87 -14.91
N TRP A 256 14.11 -16.01 -16.18
CA TRP A 256 13.49 -14.92 -16.95
C TRP A 256 12.06 -14.65 -16.48
N ARG A 257 11.36 -15.69 -16.00
CA ARG A 257 10.04 -15.62 -15.34
C ARG A 257 10.14 -15.17 -13.87
N MET A 258 11.31 -15.29 -13.24
CA MET A 258 11.70 -14.50 -12.08
C MET A 258 12.00 -13.08 -12.58
N GLU A 259 10.93 -12.33 -12.87
CA GLU A 259 11.03 -10.96 -13.37
C GLU A 259 12.08 -10.15 -12.59
N PRO A 260 13.00 -9.43 -13.27
CA PRO A 260 13.83 -8.43 -12.61
C PRO A 260 12.87 -7.51 -11.85
N GLY A 261 13.05 -7.47 -10.51
CA GLY A 261 12.08 -7.01 -9.51
C GLY A 261 10.94 -6.17 -10.07
N SER A 262 9.76 -6.77 -10.17
CA SER A 262 8.50 -6.11 -10.51
C SER A 262 8.49 -4.70 -9.89
N GLU A 263 8.36 -3.64 -10.69
CA GLU A 263 8.31 -2.29 -10.16
C GLU A 263 7.35 -2.23 -8.98
N ASP A 264 7.74 -1.60 -7.86
CA ASP A 264 6.87 -1.52 -6.71
C ASP A 264 5.54 -0.86 -7.11
N ARG A 265 4.44 -1.50 -6.71
CA ARG A 265 3.08 -1.16 -7.08
C ARG A 265 2.32 -0.69 -5.84
N ILE A 266 1.40 0.24 -6.02
CA ILE A 266 0.47 0.69 -4.98
C ILE A 266 -0.96 0.75 -5.52
N THR A 267 -1.92 0.90 -4.61
CA THR A 267 -3.34 1.14 -4.90
C THR A 267 -3.61 2.64 -5.15
N PHE A 268 -4.78 3.16 -4.77
CA PHE A 268 -5.05 4.60 -4.70
C PHE A 268 -4.36 5.31 -3.52
N ALA A 269 -3.39 4.65 -2.86
CA ALA A 269 -2.43 5.32 -1.98
C ALA A 269 -1.70 6.46 -2.70
N ASP A 270 -1.34 7.52 -1.98
CA ASP A 270 -0.67 8.70 -2.57
C ASP A 270 0.74 8.39 -3.04
N THR A 271 1.52 7.63 -2.27
CA THR A 271 2.94 7.37 -2.56
C THR A 271 3.43 5.99 -2.16
N ALA A 272 2.93 5.42 -1.07
CA ALA A 272 3.43 4.18 -0.50
C ALA A 272 2.30 3.33 0.08
N ALA A 273 2.59 2.03 0.21
CA ALA A 273 1.65 1.02 0.71
C ALA A 273 1.27 1.24 2.19
N PHE A 274 2.22 1.74 3.00
CA PHE A 274 2.03 2.03 4.40
C PHE A 274 2.52 3.43 4.75
N LEU A 275 1.87 4.03 5.75
CA LEU A 275 2.40 5.18 6.48
C LEU A 275 2.54 4.78 7.95
N VAL A 276 3.73 4.94 8.50
CA VAL A 276 4.06 4.68 9.91
C VAL A 276 4.26 6.01 10.63
N ILE A 277 3.67 6.17 11.81
CA ILE A 277 3.91 7.30 12.71
C ILE A 277 4.16 6.79 14.13
N SER A 278 4.76 7.63 14.98
CA SER A 278 4.93 7.29 16.40
C SER A 278 4.01 8.13 17.31
N GLU A 279 3.54 7.50 18.40
CA GLU A 279 2.79 8.15 19.48
C GLU A 279 3.57 9.33 20.07
N THR A 280 4.88 9.16 20.26
CA THR A 280 5.78 10.21 20.79
C THR A 280 5.82 11.44 19.88
N SER A 281 5.80 11.27 18.56
CA SER A 281 5.67 12.39 17.60
C SER A 281 4.30 13.05 17.66
N VAL A 282 3.21 12.29 17.81
CA VAL A 282 1.85 12.84 17.97
C VAL A 282 1.76 13.66 19.27
N ALA A 283 2.38 13.19 20.34
CA ALA A 283 2.46 13.91 21.61
C ALA A 283 3.25 15.23 21.48
N ASP A 284 4.31 15.28 20.65
CA ASP A 284 4.99 16.54 20.32
C ASP A 284 4.07 17.53 19.61
N VAL A 285 3.24 17.06 18.66
CA VAL A 285 2.25 17.92 18.00
C VAL A 285 1.23 18.45 18.99
N SER A 286 0.74 17.59 19.89
CA SER A 286 -0.24 17.94 20.92
C SER A 286 0.31 19.03 21.85
N ARG A 287 1.59 18.94 22.25
CA ARG A 287 2.27 19.99 23.04
C ARG A 287 2.39 21.35 22.34
N ARG A 288 2.22 21.41 21.02
CA ARG A 288 2.21 22.67 20.24
C ARG A 288 0.82 23.31 20.20
N LEU A 289 -0.22 22.58 20.59
CA LEU A 289 -1.59 23.07 20.61
C LEU A 289 -1.87 23.83 21.91
N GLU A 290 -2.66 24.89 21.79
CA GLU A 290 -3.11 25.70 22.92
C GLU A 290 -4.17 24.95 23.74
N GLY A 291 -4.34 25.34 25.01
CA GLY A 291 -5.42 24.81 25.86
C GLY A 291 -5.29 23.34 26.28
N GLY A 292 -4.15 22.69 26.01
CA GLY A 292 -3.97 21.26 26.32
C GLY A 292 -4.75 20.34 25.39
N GLU A 293 -5.12 20.81 24.19
CA GLU A 293 -5.81 20.00 23.18
C GLU A 293 -4.89 18.88 22.67
N ASP A 294 -5.38 17.65 22.67
CA ASP A 294 -4.68 16.51 22.07
C ASP A 294 -4.84 16.50 20.55
N MET A 295 -3.74 16.28 19.83
CA MET A 295 -3.78 16.14 18.39
C MET A 295 -4.50 14.85 18.00
N ASP A 296 -5.56 14.97 17.20
CA ASP A 296 -6.22 13.81 16.61
C ASP A 296 -5.31 13.10 15.61
N ARG A 297 -4.70 12.01 16.07
CA ARG A 297 -3.79 11.16 15.28
C ARG A 297 -4.38 10.69 13.95
N ARG A 298 -5.71 10.52 13.86
CA ARG A 298 -6.40 10.03 12.66
C ARG A 298 -6.24 10.99 11.49
N LYS A 299 -6.01 12.29 11.75
CA LYS A 299 -5.73 13.31 10.73
C LYS A 299 -4.42 13.07 10.00
N PHE A 300 -3.45 12.35 10.60
CA PHE A 300 -2.22 11.95 9.90
C PHE A 300 -2.44 10.85 8.87
N ARG A 301 -3.56 10.11 8.98
CA ARG A 301 -3.95 9.04 8.06
C ARG A 301 -2.91 7.91 7.95
N ALA A 302 -2.22 7.62 9.05
CA ALA A 302 -1.23 6.55 9.15
C ALA A 302 -1.91 5.19 9.16
N ASN A 303 -1.24 4.17 8.62
CA ASN A 303 -1.70 2.80 8.66
C ASN A 303 -1.24 2.10 9.95
N ILE A 304 0.00 2.34 10.37
CA ILE A 304 0.59 1.74 11.57
C ILE A 304 1.01 2.87 12.51
N VAL A 305 0.53 2.83 13.74
CA VAL A 305 0.99 3.71 14.82
C VAL A 305 1.79 2.86 15.80
N VAL A 306 2.96 3.35 16.17
CA VAL A 306 3.83 2.68 17.13
C VAL A 306 4.02 3.51 18.39
N GLU A 307 4.10 2.84 19.53
CA GLU A 307 4.37 3.45 20.83
C GLU A 307 5.73 3.02 21.38
N GLY A 308 6.23 3.80 22.33
CA GLY A 308 7.48 3.55 23.03
C GLY A 308 8.74 3.96 22.25
N SER A 309 8.62 4.88 21.29
CA SER A 309 9.77 5.57 20.71
C SER A 309 10.34 6.56 21.72
N GLU A 310 11.67 6.63 21.83
CA GLU A 310 12.35 7.41 22.87
C GLU A 310 12.21 8.92 22.65
N MET A 311 12.29 9.35 21.40
CA MET A 311 12.24 10.77 21.01
C MET A 311 11.22 11.00 19.91
N ALA A 312 10.62 12.19 19.91
CA ALA A 312 9.76 12.63 18.82
C ALA A 312 10.55 12.69 17.50
N TYR A 313 9.89 12.26 16.43
CA TYR A 313 10.38 12.26 15.05
C TYR A 313 11.57 11.33 14.76
N GLU A 314 11.86 10.39 15.64
CA GLU A 314 12.90 9.41 15.36
C GLU A 314 12.56 8.50 14.16
N GLU A 315 11.27 8.38 13.82
CA GLU A 315 10.82 7.65 12.64
C GLU A 315 11.34 8.21 11.32
N ASP A 316 11.78 9.47 11.29
CA ASP A 316 12.46 10.09 10.13
C ASP A 316 13.67 9.27 9.66
N PHE A 317 14.31 8.56 10.60
CA PHE A 317 15.57 7.84 10.40
C PHE A 317 15.38 6.32 10.33
N TRP A 318 14.17 5.79 10.51
CA TRP A 318 13.98 4.35 10.42
C TRP A 318 14.08 3.91 8.96
N ALA A 319 14.96 2.94 8.70
CA ALA A 319 15.12 2.30 7.40
C ALA A 319 14.30 1.01 7.31
N GLU A 320 14.22 0.27 8.42
CA GLU A 320 13.56 -1.04 8.46
C GLU A 320 12.94 -1.28 9.82
N LEU A 321 11.65 -1.68 9.81
CA LEU A 321 10.95 -2.19 10.98
C LEU A 321 10.72 -3.69 10.84
N VAL A 322 10.86 -4.37 11.97
CA VAL A 322 10.49 -5.77 12.11
C VAL A 322 9.39 -5.87 13.16
N VAL A 323 8.27 -6.47 12.80
CA VAL A 323 7.03 -6.51 13.59
C VAL A 323 6.62 -7.96 13.87
N GLY A 324 6.08 -8.21 15.07
CA GLY A 324 5.47 -9.49 15.43
C GLY A 324 6.48 -10.62 15.60
N GLY A 325 7.59 -10.38 16.30
CA GLY A 325 8.61 -11.41 16.56
C GLY A 325 9.32 -11.90 15.30
N SER A 326 9.80 -10.97 14.46
CA SER A 326 10.54 -11.27 13.22
C SER A 326 9.74 -11.85 12.06
N GLN A 327 8.41 -11.73 12.10
CA GLN A 327 7.56 -12.24 11.04
C GLN A 327 7.35 -11.25 9.90
N ILE A 328 7.21 -9.95 10.20
CA ILE A 328 6.83 -8.93 9.21
C ILE A 328 7.94 -7.90 9.11
N ARG A 329 8.49 -7.70 7.90
CA ARG A 329 9.50 -6.68 7.62
C ARG A 329 8.91 -5.57 6.76
N VAL A 330 8.97 -4.34 7.27
CA VAL A 330 8.52 -3.12 6.59
C VAL A 330 9.74 -2.29 6.21
N LEU A 331 9.90 -2.06 4.90
CA LEU A 331 10.97 -1.28 4.31
C LEU A 331 10.55 0.19 4.24
N LEU A 332 11.19 1.04 5.03
CA LEU A 332 10.87 2.45 5.14
C LEU A 332 11.78 3.26 4.22
N THR A 333 11.18 4.00 3.28
CA THR A 333 11.92 4.59 2.15
C THR A 333 11.86 6.12 2.12
N ALA A 334 10.70 6.72 2.36
CA ALA A 334 10.52 8.15 2.18
C ALA A 334 9.83 8.83 3.38
N ASN A 335 10.08 10.12 3.53
CA ASN A 335 9.46 10.94 4.55
C ASN A 335 8.09 11.43 4.09
N CYS A 336 7.11 11.46 4.99
CA CYS A 336 5.76 11.87 4.65
C CYS A 336 5.61 13.40 4.75
N ALA A 337 5.67 14.05 3.59
CA ALA A 337 5.30 15.46 3.46
C ALA A 337 3.81 15.65 3.77
N ARG A 338 3.52 16.59 4.68
CA ARG A 338 2.16 16.85 5.15
C ARG A 338 1.54 18.03 4.44
N CYS A 339 0.24 17.92 4.20
CA CYS A 339 -0.58 18.95 3.56
C CYS A 339 -1.65 19.47 4.54
N GLN A 340 -2.44 20.44 4.07
CA GLN A 340 -3.49 21.11 4.86
C GLN A 340 -4.61 20.20 5.38
N SER A 341 -4.65 18.92 4.99
CA SER A 341 -5.58 17.94 5.58
C SER A 341 -5.49 17.83 7.11
N LEU A 342 -4.33 18.15 7.70
CA LEU A 342 -4.16 18.17 9.16
C LEU A 342 -5.03 19.22 9.86
N ASN A 343 -5.38 20.29 9.14
CA ASN A 343 -6.14 21.41 9.67
C ASN A 343 -7.66 21.23 9.52
N VAL A 344 -8.11 20.12 8.94
CA VAL A 344 -9.55 19.86 8.74
C VAL A 344 -10.14 19.39 10.06
N ASP A 345 -11.28 19.98 10.41
CA ASP A 345 -12.13 19.56 11.52
C ASP A 345 -13.07 18.45 11.03
N PHE A 346 -13.01 17.32 11.72
CA PHE A 346 -13.77 16.13 11.37
C PHE A 346 -15.25 16.32 11.68
N ALA A 347 -15.63 17.05 12.73
CA ALA A 347 -17.03 17.27 13.07
C ALA A 347 -17.76 18.10 12.01
N THR A 348 -17.10 19.16 11.51
CA THR A 348 -17.74 20.12 10.59
C THR A 348 -17.48 19.83 9.12
N GLY A 349 -16.47 19.02 8.78
CA GLY A 349 -16.07 18.80 7.39
C GLY A 349 -15.45 20.03 6.73
N LYS A 350 -14.91 20.96 7.52
CA LYS A 350 -14.34 22.23 7.08
C LYS A 350 -12.93 22.41 7.67
N PHE A 351 -12.19 23.38 7.16
CA PHE A 351 -10.96 23.80 7.83
C PHE A 351 -11.29 24.38 9.21
N GLY A 352 -10.58 23.91 10.24
CA GLY A 352 -10.75 24.39 11.60
C GLY A 352 -10.39 25.87 11.70
N THR A 353 -11.17 26.61 12.49
CA THR A 353 -10.94 28.04 12.77
C THR A 353 -10.09 28.26 14.03
N GLY A 354 -10.06 27.27 14.92
CA GLY A 354 -9.27 27.25 16.15
C GLY A 354 -7.79 26.90 15.95
N ASP A 355 -7.11 26.60 17.06
CA ASP A 355 -5.67 26.32 17.05
C ASP A 355 -5.33 24.98 16.36
N SER A 356 -6.19 23.96 16.50
CA SER A 356 -6.08 22.71 15.72
C SER A 356 -6.28 22.89 14.21
N GLY A 357 -6.83 24.04 13.77
CA GLY A 357 -6.84 24.47 12.37
C GLY A 357 -5.49 25.02 11.88
N LYS A 358 -4.48 25.12 12.74
CA LYS A 358 -3.15 25.70 12.44
C LYS A 358 -2.00 24.68 12.58
N VAL A 359 -2.31 23.40 12.78
CA VAL A 359 -1.31 22.32 12.97
C VAL A 359 -0.24 22.32 11.88
N LEU A 360 -0.63 22.42 10.60
CA LEU A 360 0.32 22.45 9.50
C LEU A 360 1.32 23.60 9.63
N LYS A 361 0.83 24.80 9.98
CA LYS A 361 1.67 25.99 10.17
C LYS A 361 2.64 25.81 11.34
N LYS A 362 2.19 25.22 12.44
CA LYS A 362 3.03 24.92 13.60
C LYS A 362 4.13 23.91 13.28
N LEU A 363 3.85 22.92 12.45
CA LEU A 363 4.87 21.99 11.96
C LEU A 363 5.81 22.63 10.93
N MET A 364 5.34 23.56 10.09
CA MET A 364 6.20 24.26 9.12
C MET A 364 7.34 25.06 9.78
N ALA A 365 7.21 25.42 11.06
CA ALA A 365 8.21 26.18 11.80
C ALA A 365 9.58 25.49 11.81
N ASP A 366 9.61 24.16 11.98
CA ASP A 366 10.82 23.38 12.22
C ASP A 366 10.84 22.02 11.48
N ARG A 367 9.70 21.54 10.96
CA ARG A 367 9.59 20.22 10.32
C ARG A 367 9.76 20.22 8.80
N ARG A 368 10.17 21.33 8.19
CA ARG A 368 10.59 21.35 6.77
C ARG A 368 12.02 20.80 6.62
N VAL A 369 12.16 19.50 6.92
CA VAL A 369 13.45 18.82 7.09
C VAL A 369 13.86 17.95 5.91
N ASP A 370 12.95 17.72 4.95
CA ASP A 370 13.24 17.01 3.70
C ASP A 370 13.56 18.04 2.61
N LYS A 371 14.78 17.97 2.05
CA LYS A 371 15.25 18.88 1.00
C LYS A 371 14.41 18.78 -0.28
N GLY A 372 13.81 17.61 -0.54
CA GLY A 372 12.96 17.32 -1.68
C GLY A 372 11.53 17.85 -1.54
N ALA A 373 11.04 17.97 -0.30
CA ALA A 373 9.72 18.52 0.02
C ALA A 373 9.84 19.87 0.73
N LYS A 374 10.59 20.81 0.14
CA LYS A 374 11.03 22.08 0.74
C LYS A 374 9.92 22.91 1.41
N TYR A 375 8.71 22.87 0.89
CA TYR A 375 7.60 23.71 1.35
C TYR A 375 6.66 23.02 2.34
N SER A 376 6.82 21.71 2.55
CA SER A 376 5.88 20.90 3.33
C SER A 376 6.59 20.31 4.56
N PRO A 377 5.97 20.38 5.76
CA PRO A 377 6.56 19.78 6.93
C PRO A 377 6.47 18.25 6.86
N ILE A 378 7.40 17.56 7.52
CA ILE A 378 7.49 16.10 7.57
C ILE A 378 6.88 15.57 8.85
N PHE A 379 5.98 14.59 8.70
CA PHE A 379 5.46 13.80 9.81
C PHE A 379 5.13 12.38 9.35
N GLY A 380 5.85 11.40 9.90
CA GLY A 380 5.69 9.99 9.55
C GLY A 380 6.56 9.53 8.39
N ARG A 381 6.59 8.21 8.24
CA ARG A 381 7.51 7.49 7.37
C ARG A 381 6.76 6.54 6.45
N TYR A 382 6.99 6.67 5.15
CA TYR A 382 6.40 5.81 4.13
C TYR A 382 7.10 4.45 4.09
N GLY A 383 6.28 3.40 3.97
CA GLY A 383 6.73 2.02 4.03
C GLY A 383 6.17 1.13 2.93
N PHE A 384 6.94 0.08 2.64
CA PHE A 384 6.62 -1.00 1.71
C PHE A 384 6.86 -2.34 2.39
N LEU A 385 6.15 -3.38 1.95
CA LEU A 385 6.29 -4.71 2.53
C LEU A 385 7.44 -5.46 1.86
N ASP A 386 8.30 -6.11 2.65
CA ASP A 386 9.22 -7.12 2.14
C ASP A 386 8.45 -8.31 1.55
N ALA A 387 8.92 -8.86 0.43
CA ALA A 387 8.20 -9.91 -0.29
C ALA A 387 7.93 -11.17 0.54
N LYS A 388 8.83 -11.52 1.48
CA LYS A 388 8.67 -12.70 2.36
C LYS A 388 7.67 -12.47 3.50
N SER A 389 7.14 -11.26 3.62
CA SER A 389 6.18 -10.86 4.66
C SER A 389 4.74 -10.83 4.15
N ASP A 390 4.50 -11.08 2.86
CA ASP A 390 3.17 -11.01 2.23
C ASP A 390 2.18 -11.98 2.90
N LEU A 391 0.92 -11.52 3.03
CA LEU A 391 -0.22 -12.26 3.59
C LEU A 391 -0.13 -12.60 5.09
N LYS A 392 0.91 -12.15 5.80
CA LYS A 392 0.99 -12.28 7.26
C LYS A 392 0.02 -11.32 7.95
N THR A 393 -0.22 -11.53 9.25
CA THR A 393 -1.12 -10.69 10.04
C THR A 393 -0.35 -9.92 11.09
N VAL A 394 -0.52 -8.60 11.13
CA VAL A 394 -0.06 -7.74 12.23
C VAL A 394 -1.21 -7.48 13.19
N ARG A 395 -0.89 -7.34 14.48
CA ARG A 395 -1.85 -7.10 15.56
C ARG A 395 -1.43 -5.90 16.39
N VAL A 396 -2.41 -5.21 16.95
CA VAL A 396 -2.17 -4.25 18.03
C VAL A 396 -1.53 -5.00 19.21
N GLY A 397 -0.48 -4.42 19.78
CA GLY A 397 0.34 -5.02 20.83
C GLY A 397 1.57 -5.78 20.33
N ASP A 398 1.67 -6.06 19.01
CA ASP A 398 2.86 -6.71 18.44
C ASP A 398 4.11 -5.89 18.71
N ASP A 399 5.20 -6.58 19.07
CA ASP A 399 6.50 -5.95 19.26
C ASP A 399 7.04 -5.39 17.94
N VAL A 400 7.62 -4.20 18.03
CA VAL A 400 8.26 -3.50 16.92
C VAL A 400 9.71 -3.22 17.28
N VAL A 401 10.60 -3.68 16.40
CA VAL A 401 12.05 -3.45 16.48
C VAL A 401 12.49 -2.65 15.26
N VAL A 402 13.25 -1.58 15.49
CA VAL A 402 13.98 -0.88 14.42
C VAL A 402 15.20 -1.72 14.08
N ALA A 403 15.10 -2.56 13.06
CA ALA A 403 16.20 -3.41 12.63
C ALA A 403 17.34 -2.60 12.00
N ARG A 404 17.03 -1.43 11.42
CA ARG A 404 18.03 -0.54 10.84
C ARG A 404 17.59 0.92 10.82
N ARG A 405 18.56 1.81 11.06
CA ARG A 405 18.43 3.27 10.94
C ARG A 405 19.26 3.81 9.78
N MET A 406 18.87 4.97 9.28
CA MET A 406 19.62 5.80 8.35
C MET A 406 20.39 6.86 9.14
N ASP A 407 21.58 7.20 8.68
CA ASP A 407 22.39 8.28 9.29
C ASP A 407 21.84 9.67 8.92
N GLU A 408 21.24 9.78 7.72
CA GLU A 408 20.63 10.99 7.20
C GLU A 408 19.16 10.76 6.87
N ARG A 409 18.36 11.84 6.89
CA ARG A 409 16.97 11.79 6.43
C ARG A 409 16.90 11.48 4.94
N ALA A 410 15.92 10.68 4.53
CA ALA A 410 15.63 10.51 3.12
C ALA A 410 15.23 11.83 2.46
N VAL A 411 15.56 11.95 1.17
CA VAL A 411 15.21 13.10 0.33
C VAL A 411 14.17 12.64 -0.69
N SER A 412 12.99 13.26 -0.68
CA SER A 412 11.93 12.96 -1.65
C SER A 412 12.30 13.46 -3.05
N ASP A 413 12.04 12.65 -4.07
CA ASP A 413 12.26 13.01 -5.48
C ASP A 413 11.08 12.62 -6.39
N TRP A 414 9.92 12.28 -5.81
CA TRP A 414 8.74 11.91 -6.59
C TRP A 414 8.23 13.11 -7.41
N PRO A 415 8.24 13.06 -8.75
CA PRO A 415 7.79 14.19 -9.57
C PRO A 415 6.30 14.47 -9.40
N GLY A 416 5.93 15.72 -9.12
CA GLY A 416 4.53 16.13 -8.95
C GLY A 416 3.95 15.91 -7.55
N ILE A 417 4.79 15.57 -6.57
CA ILE A 417 4.43 15.55 -5.14
C ILE A 417 5.20 16.67 -4.45
N GLY A 418 4.50 17.77 -4.15
CA GLY A 418 5.07 18.98 -3.57
C GLY A 418 3.98 19.97 -3.23
#